data_AF-A0A927M0H6-F1
#
_entry.id   AF-A0A927M0H6-F1
#
_cell.length_a   1.000
_cell.length_b   1.000
_cell.length_c   1.000
_cell.angle_alpha   90.00
_cell.angle_beta   90.00
_cell.angle_gamma   90.00
#
_symmetry.space_group_name_H-M   'P 1'
#
loop_
_entity.id
_entity.type
_entity.pdbx_description
1 polymer ?
#
loop_
_entity_poly.entity_id
_entity_poly.type
_entity_poly.pdbx_seq_one_letter_code
_entity_poly.pdbx_strand_id
1 'polypeptide(L)'
;MARRRERPDSALIELIEAVCAQGMIEHLLLGGDVARRSQTVGYGDMPGMAYLPNRFLPRLRTRLGLNVVRWILLDAPAGVLAGAPTGRKAPRGAR
;
A
#
# COMPACT_ATOMS: atom_id res chain seq x y z
N MET A 1 -22.09 9.24 -18.03
CA MET A 1 -21.54 9.80 -16.77
C MET A 1 -20.79 8.68 -16.05
N ALA A 2 -19.45 8.60 -16.20
CA ALA A 2 -18.66 7.53 -15.59
C ALA A 2 -18.48 7.80 -14.10
N ARG A 3 -19.23 7.09 -13.24
CA ARG A 3 -19.11 7.22 -11.78
C ARG A 3 -17.75 6.66 -11.36
N ARG A 4 -16.78 7.52 -11.06
CA ARG A 4 -15.52 7.09 -10.43
C ARG A 4 -15.88 6.50 -9.06
N ARG A 5 -15.84 5.17 -8.94
CA ARG A 5 -16.21 4.45 -7.72
C ARG A 5 -15.00 4.39 -6.81
N GLU A 6 -14.70 5.50 -6.14
CA GLU A 6 -13.70 5.54 -5.09
C GLU A 6 -14.19 4.66 -3.93
N ARG A 7 -13.41 3.62 -3.60
CA ARG A 7 -13.66 2.79 -2.43
C ARG A 7 -13.06 3.48 -1.20
N PRO A 8 -13.69 3.37 -0.02
CA PRO A 8 -13.10 3.92 1.20
C PRO A 8 -11.80 3.18 1.55
N ASP A 9 -10.89 3.85 2.26
CA ASP A 9 -9.64 3.25 2.76
C ASP A 9 -9.89 1.94 3.53
N SER A 10 -11.00 1.84 4.27
CA SER A 10 -11.35 0.63 5.03
C SER A 10 -11.49 -0.60 4.14
N ALA A 11 -12.14 -0.45 2.98
CA ALA A 11 -12.30 -1.55 2.03
C ALA A 11 -10.96 -1.96 1.41
N LEU A 12 -10.03 -1.01 1.23
CA LEU A 12 -8.68 -1.32 0.75
C LEU A 12 -7.87 -2.04 1.84
N ILE A 13 -7.96 -1.60 3.09
CA ILE A 13 -7.31 -2.26 4.23
C ILE A 13 -7.84 -3.69 4.41
N GLU A 14 -9.16 -3.90 4.32
CA GLU A 14 -9.79 -5.22 4.38
C GLU A 14 -9.30 -6.14 3.25
N LEU A 15 -9.17 -5.60 2.03
CA LEU A 15 -8.62 -6.35 0.91
C LEU A 15 -7.16 -6.75 1.15
N ILE A 16 -6.32 -5.81 1.61
CA ILE A 16 -4.91 -6.07 1.91
C ILE A 16 -4.79 -7.14 3.00
N GLU A 17 -5.60 -7.04 4.05
CA GLU A 17 -5.66 -8.06 5.10
C GLU A 17 -6.01 -9.44 4.56
N ALA A 18 -7.04 -9.54 3.70
CA ALA A 18 -7.44 -10.80 3.09
C ALA A 18 -6.32 -11.41 2.22
N VAL A 19 -5.60 -10.59 1.44
CA VAL A 19 -4.45 -11.04 0.63
C VAL A 19 -3.31 -11.53 1.53
N CYS A 20 -3.01 -10.80 2.61
CA CYS A 20 -2.01 -11.22 3.60
C CYS A 20 -2.40 -12.54 4.27
N ALA A 21 -3.67 -12.74 4.62
CA ALA A 21 -4.16 -13.98 5.22
C ALA A 21 -4.00 -15.20 4.30
N GLN A 22 -3.99 -15.00 2.98
CA GLN A 22 -3.69 -16.03 1.98
C GLN A 22 -2.18 -16.25 1.76
N GLY A 23 -1.32 -15.52 2.48
CA GLY A 23 0.13 -15.64 2.38
C GLY A 23 0.72 -15.05 1.11
N MET A 24 0.03 -14.10 0.47
CA MET A 24 0.43 -13.50 -0.82
C MET A 24 1.00 -12.08 -0.66
N ILE A 25 1.59 -11.77 0.49
CA ILE A 25 2.08 -10.42 0.83
C ILE A 25 3.24 -9.97 -0.07
N GLU A 26 4.04 -10.88 -0.61
CA GLU A 26 5.11 -10.61 -1.58
C GLU A 26 4.62 -10.02 -2.90
N HIS A 27 3.32 -10.13 -3.19
CA HIS A 27 2.68 -9.60 -4.38
C HIS A 27 1.98 -8.24 -4.13
N LEU A 28 2.03 -7.72 -2.90
CA LEU A 28 1.42 -6.46 -2.55
C LEU A 28 2.40 -5.29 -2.69
N LEU A 29 1.97 -4.27 -3.44
CA LEU A 29 2.66 -3.00 -3.60
C LEU A 29 1.68 -1.86 -3.30
N LEU A 30 2.16 -0.78 -2.68
CA LEU A 30 1.36 0.41 -2.38
C LEU A 30 1.99 1.65 -2.99
N GLY A 31 1.17 2.46 -3.65
CA GLY A 31 1.54 3.74 -4.22
C GLY A 31 0.38 4.73 -4.17
N GLY A 32 0.68 6.02 -4.12
CA GLY A 32 -0.32 7.09 -4.00
C GLY A 32 -0.95 7.56 -5.32
N ASP A 33 -0.51 7.05 -6.47
CA ASP A 33 -0.95 7.45 -7.83
C ASP A 33 -1.10 8.97 -8.02
N VAL A 34 -0.06 9.71 -7.61
CA VAL A 34 0.00 11.16 -7.75
C VAL A 34 0.51 11.50 -9.15
N ALA A 35 -0.36 11.37 -10.14
CA ALA A 35 0.00 11.52 -11.55
C ALA A 35 -0.28 12.93 -12.12
N ARG A 36 -1.08 13.76 -11.42
CA ARG A 36 -1.50 15.08 -11.91
C ARG A 36 -0.93 16.20 -11.07
N ARG A 37 -0.55 17.31 -11.73
CA ARG A 37 -0.01 18.50 -11.07
C ARG A 37 -0.92 19.03 -9.97
N SER A 38 -2.24 19.06 -10.20
CA SER A 38 -3.25 19.49 -9.21
C SER A 38 -3.38 18.58 -7.98
N GLN A 39 -2.79 17.39 -8.01
CA GLN A 39 -2.76 16.47 -6.87
C GLN A 39 -1.53 16.71 -5.98
N THR A 40 -0.61 17.59 -6.38
CA THR A 40 0.55 17.99 -5.58
C THR A 40 0.18 19.16 -4.68
N VAL A 41 0.64 19.14 -3.42
CA VAL A 41 0.37 20.15 -2.39
C VAL A 41 0.63 21.60 -2.84
N GLY A 42 1.61 21.82 -3.73
CA GLY A 42 1.93 23.14 -4.27
C GLY A 42 0.97 23.71 -5.32
N TYR A 43 0.00 22.93 -5.81
CA TYR A 43 -0.92 23.32 -6.90
C TYR A 43 -2.40 23.07 -6.59
N GLY A 44 -2.76 22.64 -5.37
CA GLY A 44 -4.14 22.44 -4.95
C GLY A 44 -4.25 21.83 -3.54
N ASP A 45 -5.48 21.71 -3.03
CA ASP A 45 -5.80 21.23 -1.67
C ASP A 45 -5.64 19.71 -1.46
N MET A 46 -4.99 19.02 -2.41
CA MET A 46 -4.84 17.56 -2.35
C MET A 46 -3.55 17.18 -1.61
N PRO A 47 -3.59 16.14 -0.74
CA PRO A 47 -2.48 15.77 0.12
C PRO A 47 -1.24 15.23 -0.64
N GLY A 48 -1.36 14.96 -1.94
CA GLY A 48 -0.29 14.43 -2.78
C GLY A 48 0.42 13.23 -2.16
N MET A 49 1.75 13.26 -2.23
CA MET A 49 2.60 12.18 -1.69
C MET A 49 2.51 12.04 -0.17
N ALA A 50 1.98 13.04 0.55
CA ALA A 50 1.85 13.00 2.00
C ALA A 50 0.67 12.15 2.47
N TYR A 51 -0.30 11.83 1.59
CA TYR A 51 -1.48 11.03 1.95
C TYR A 51 -1.11 9.65 2.51
N LEU A 52 -0.25 8.94 1.78
CA LEU A 52 0.15 7.58 2.10
C LEU A 52 0.82 7.52 3.49
N PRO A 53 1.92 8.25 3.77
CA PRO A 53 2.57 8.21 5.09
C PRO A 53 1.74 8.78 6.22
N ASN A 54 0.93 9.83 5.99
CA ASN A 54 0.30 10.55 7.10
C ASN A 54 -1.10 10.05 7.43
N ARG A 55 -1.84 9.47 6.47
CA ARG A 55 -3.24 9.06 6.67
C ARG A 55 -3.43 7.56 6.53
N PHE A 56 -2.91 6.96 5.46
CA PHE A 56 -3.20 5.57 5.14
C PHE A 56 -2.34 4.59 5.95
N LEU A 57 -1.02 4.77 5.94
CA LEU A 57 -0.08 3.84 6.59
C LEU A 57 -0.26 3.71 8.11
N PRO A 58 -0.60 4.75 8.88
CA PRO A 58 -0.90 4.59 10.31
C PRO A 58 -2.08 3.66 10.57
N ARG A 59 -3.12 3.71 9.73
CA ARG A 59 -4.30 2.85 9.83
C ARG A 59 -3.98 1.41 9.44
N LEU A 60 -3.24 1.24 8.35
CA LEU A 60 -2.78 -0.08 7.91
C LEU A 60 -1.88 -0.74 8.97
N ARG A 61 -0.96 0.03 9.56
CA ARG A 61 -0.09 -0.43 10.67
C ARG A 61 -0.88 -0.83 11.90
N THR A 62 -1.92 -0.07 12.24
CA THR A 62 -2.81 -0.41 13.36
C THR A 62 -3.51 -1.75 13.10
N ARG A 63 -3.88 -2.05 11.85
CA ARG A 63 -4.60 -3.26 11.49
C ARG A 63 -3.72 -4.51 11.32
N LEU A 64 -2.53 -4.35 10.74
CA LEU A 64 -1.68 -5.48 10.29
C LEU A 64 -0.31 -5.55 10.98
N GLY A 65 0.03 -4.56 11.80
CA GLY A 65 1.33 -4.47 12.46
C GLY A 65 2.44 -3.91 11.60
N LEU A 66 3.52 -3.48 12.26
CA LEU A 66 4.64 -2.79 11.63
C LEU A 66 5.42 -3.68 10.63
N ASN A 67 5.59 -4.96 10.96
CA ASN A 67 6.39 -5.87 10.13
C ASN A 67 5.74 -6.11 8.76
N VAL A 68 4.42 -6.30 8.72
CA VAL A 68 3.64 -6.42 7.48
C VAL A 68 3.75 -5.15 6.66
N VAL A 69 3.56 -3.98 7.27
CA VAL A 69 3.66 -2.70 6.57
C VAL A 69 5.06 -2.46 6.01
N ARG A 70 6.12 -2.78 6.77
CA ARG A 70 7.51 -2.67 6.28
C ARG A 70 7.76 -3.57 5.08
N TRP A 71 7.25 -4.81 5.10
CA TRP A 71 7.40 -5.73 3.98
C TRP A 71 6.76 -5.19 2.70
N ILE A 72 5.53 -4.69 2.79
CA ILE A 72 4.79 -4.11 1.65
C ILE A 72 5.49 -2.86 1.09
N LEU A 73 6.15 -2.07 1.94
CA LEU A 73 6.78 -0.82 1.53
C LEU A 73 8.24 -0.95 1.08
N LEU A 74 8.94 -2.01 1.50
CA LEU A 74 10.37 -2.14 1.30
C LEU A 74 10.72 -3.43 0.55
N ASP A 75 10.39 -4.59 1.14
CA ASP A 75 10.85 -5.88 0.62
C ASP A 75 10.17 -6.29 -0.69
N ALA A 76 8.84 -6.19 -0.76
CA ALA A 76 8.10 -6.53 -1.96
C ALA A 76 8.45 -5.59 -3.15
N PRO A 77 8.45 -4.25 -2.99
CA PRO A 77 8.89 -3.35 -4.04
C PRO A 77 10.34 -3.55 -4.45
N ALA A 78 11.26 -3.77 -3.50
CA ALA A 78 12.67 -4.01 -3.83
C ALA A 78 12.84 -5.24 -4.73
N GLY A 79 12.12 -6.33 -4.46
CA GLY A 79 12.15 -7.52 -5.31
C GLY A 79 11.65 -7.25 -6.72
N VAL A 80 10.48 -6.60 -6.84
CA VAL A 80 9.85 -6.31 -8.14
C VAL A 80 10.66 -5.30 -8.95
N LEU A 81 11.09 -4.19 -8.33
CA LEU A 81 11.76 -3.09 -9.03
C LEU A 81 13.22 -3.37 -9.35
N ALA A 82 13.89 -4.23 -8.58
CA ALA A 82 15.27 -4.66 -8.88
C ALA A 82 15.33 -5.87 -9.84
N GLY A 83 14.19 -6.41 -10.28
CA GLY A 83 14.13 -7.56 -11.19
C GLY A 83 14.60 -8.88 -10.55
N ALA A 84 14.54 -9.01 -9.22
CA ALA A 84 14.87 -10.26 -8.55
C ALA A 84 13.79 -11.31 -8.85
N PRO A 85 14.14 -12.59 -9.03
CA PRO A 85 13.14 -13.65 -9.22
C PRO A 85 12.15 -13.65 -8.04
N THR A 86 10.85 -13.56 -8.36
CA THR A 86 9.76 -13.52 -7.39
C THR A 86 9.72 -14.83 -6.61
N GLY A 87 10.33 -14.84 -5.42
CA GLY A 87 10.37 -16.02 -4.54
C GLY A 87 10.75 -15.72 -3.08
N ARG A 88 10.87 -14.45 -2.69
CA ARG A 88 11.19 -14.08 -1.30
C ARG A 88 9.94 -14.29 -0.44
N LYS A 89 9.95 -15.34 0.39
CA LYS A 89 8.87 -15.62 1.33
C LYS A 89 8.84 -14.59 2.45
N ALA A 90 7.63 -14.17 2.79
CA ALA A 90 7.35 -13.29 3.92
C ALA A 90 7.83 -13.86 5.27
N PRO A 91 8.11 -13.00 6.27
CA PRO A 91 8.48 -13.44 7.60
C PRO A 91 7.37 -14.30 8.21
N ARG A 92 7.77 -15.42 8.83
CA ARG A 92 6.86 -16.27 9.59
C ARG A 92 6.31 -15.48 10.78
N GLY A 93 5.00 -15.27 10.85
CA GLY A 93 4.34 -14.56 11.96
C GLY A 93 3.26 -13.55 11.58
N ALA A 94 2.96 -13.37 10.29
CA ALA A 94 1.81 -12.57 9.83
C ALA A 94 0.49 -13.38 9.78
N ARG A 95 0.25 -14.22 10.79
CA ARG A 95 -1.01 -14.94 10.99
C ARG A 95 -1.73 -14.39 12.20
#